data_AF-A0A251QUJ9-F1
#
_entry.id   AF-A0A251QUJ9-F1
#
_cell.length_a   1.000
_cell.length_b   1.000
_cell.length_c   1.000
_cell.angle_alpha   90.00
_cell.angle_beta   90.00
_cell.angle_gamma   90.00
#
_symmetry.space_group_name_H-M   'P 1'
#
loop_
_entity.id
_entity.type
_entity.pdbx_description
1 polymer ?
#
loop_
_entity_poly.entity_id
_entity_poly.type
_entity_poly.pdbx_seq_one_letter_code
_entity_poly.pdbx_strand_id
1 'polypeptide(L)'
;MGQKLLKATVVAVNSFDDVDPEIENALKSRLQKLLNYGPLSLISRSPHSPEDESGCIEWLDKSKPASVVYIAFGSAATPPPHELEALAQALIETGFPFIWSFRGNIEDFLPKGCNKSSLNGKIVSWAPQVQVLGHASVGVFVTHAGWNSVMESISGGVPMICRPFFGDHTLNMRTIVAVWGIGTEFERGVITKIGMVKALELVLKHKEGKEMRDKIGALKNLALQAVESNGSSSQAFNSLVDIVTK
;
A
#
# COMPACT_ATOMS: atom_id res chain seq x y z
N MET A 1 -7.28 -13.18 22.41
CA MET A 1 -8.35 -12.63 21.53
C MET A 1 -8.80 -13.66 20.48
N GLY A 2 -7.89 -14.34 19.77
CA GLY A 2 -8.24 -15.28 18.68
C GLY A 2 -9.22 -16.40 19.01
N GLN A 3 -9.14 -17.05 20.17
CA GLN A 3 -10.07 -18.13 20.55
C GLN A 3 -11.53 -17.65 20.70
N LYS A 4 -11.76 -16.35 20.91
CA LYS A 4 -13.12 -15.80 20.99
C LYS A 4 -13.76 -15.65 19.60
N LEU A 5 -12.95 -15.55 18.53
CA LEU A 5 -13.45 -15.41 17.15
C LEU A 5 -14.24 -16.63 16.70
N LEU A 6 -13.88 -17.83 17.18
CA LEU A 6 -14.59 -19.09 16.89
C LEU A 6 -16.03 -19.10 17.45
N LYS A 7 -16.33 -18.21 18.40
CA LYS A 7 -17.65 -18.07 19.02
C LYS A 7 -18.44 -16.89 18.47
N ALA A 8 -17.85 -16.07 17.60
CA ALA A 8 -18.54 -14.92 17.02
C ALA A 8 -19.57 -15.39 16.00
N THR A 9 -20.76 -14.77 16.01
CA THR A 9 -21.80 -14.98 15.00
C THR A 9 -21.26 -14.75 13.59
N VAL A 10 -20.42 -13.74 13.45
CA VAL A 10 -19.75 -13.39 12.20
C VAL A 10 -18.42 -12.71 12.48
N VAL A 11 -17.43 -12.99 11.64
CA VAL A 11 -16.17 -12.25 11.58
C VAL A 11 -16.14 -11.51 10.24
N ALA A 12 -16.23 -10.18 10.30
CA ALA A 12 -16.13 -9.32 9.14
C ALA A 12 -14.69 -8.81 8.98
N VAL A 13 -14.13 -8.90 7.77
CA VAL A 13 -12.75 -8.53 7.48
C VAL A 13 -12.70 -7.56 6.29
N ASN A 14 -11.89 -6.50 6.41
CA ASN A 14 -11.52 -5.64 5.29
C ASN A 14 -10.56 -6.40 4.36
N SER A 15 -11.11 -7.31 3.58
CA SER A 15 -10.46 -8.13 2.56
C SER A 15 -11.53 -8.44 1.49
N PHE A 16 -11.13 -9.04 0.38
CA PHE A 16 -12.06 -9.57 -0.62
C PHE A 16 -11.80 -11.06 -0.81
N ASP A 17 -12.81 -11.79 -1.28
CA ASP A 17 -12.64 -13.19 -1.67
C ASP A 17 -11.63 -13.29 -2.82
N ASP A 18 -10.96 -14.43 -2.96
CA ASP A 18 -9.96 -14.72 -4.01
C ASP A 18 -8.61 -13.98 -3.89
N VAL A 19 -8.42 -13.10 -2.90
CA VAL A 19 -7.10 -12.50 -2.63
C VAL A 19 -6.09 -13.54 -2.17
N ASP A 20 -6.55 -14.52 -1.38
CA ASP A 20 -5.78 -15.68 -0.92
C ASP A 20 -6.75 -16.83 -0.60
N PRO A 21 -7.10 -17.66 -1.61
CA PRO A 21 -8.08 -18.74 -1.44
C PRO A 21 -7.69 -19.77 -0.38
N GLU A 22 -6.40 -20.02 -0.16
CA GLU A 22 -5.94 -21.01 0.83
C GLU A 22 -6.21 -20.52 2.26
N ILE A 23 -5.83 -19.27 2.56
CA ILE A 23 -6.09 -18.65 3.86
C ILE A 23 -7.59 -18.48 4.08
N GLU A 24 -8.32 -18.05 3.04
CA GLU A 24 -9.76 -17.89 3.10
C GLU A 24 -10.47 -19.20 3.45
N ASN A 25 -10.15 -20.30 2.76
CA ASN A 25 -10.70 -21.62 3.05
C ASN A 25 -10.35 -22.10 4.45
N ALA A 26 -9.10 -21.87 4.89
CA ALA A 26 -8.67 -22.21 6.24
C ALA A 26 -9.47 -21.44 7.31
N LEU A 27 -9.75 -20.16 7.09
CA LEU A 27 -10.57 -19.34 8.00
C LEU A 27 -12.04 -19.76 7.97
N LYS A 28 -12.62 -19.97 6.79
CA LYS A 28 -14.00 -20.47 6.61
C LYS A 28 -14.23 -21.81 7.32
N SER A 29 -13.22 -22.68 7.36
CA SER A 29 -13.30 -23.98 8.05
C SER A 29 -13.33 -23.88 9.60
N ARG A 30 -12.89 -22.74 10.15
CA ARG A 30 -12.73 -22.55 11.61
C ARG A 30 -13.76 -21.59 12.20
N LEU A 31 -14.21 -20.61 11.43
CA LEU A 31 -15.14 -19.58 11.86
C LEU A 31 -16.58 -19.99 11.57
N GLN A 32 -17.53 -19.53 12.39
CA GLN A 32 -18.95 -19.78 12.13
C GLN A 32 -19.40 -19.14 10.82
N LYS A 33 -18.92 -17.92 10.57
CA LYS A 33 -19.16 -17.17 9.32
C LYS A 33 -18.04 -16.16 9.12
N LEU A 34 -17.40 -16.19 7.96
CA LEU A 34 -16.44 -15.17 7.50
C LEU A 34 -17.14 -14.29 6.46
N LEU A 35 -17.05 -12.98 6.60
CA LEU A 35 -17.52 -12.00 5.62
C LEU A 35 -16.37 -11.09 5.21
N ASN A 36 -15.87 -11.28 4.00
CA ASN A 36 -14.92 -10.36 3.38
C ASN A 36 -15.71 -9.22 2.74
N TYR A 37 -15.67 -8.03 3.34
CA TYR A 37 -16.49 -6.89 2.91
C TYR A 37 -15.65 -5.75 2.33
N GLY A 38 -14.41 -6.02 1.95
CA GLY A 38 -13.46 -5.06 1.40
C GLY A 38 -13.20 -5.25 -0.11
N PRO A 39 -12.18 -4.57 -0.66
CA PRO A 39 -11.37 -3.58 0.01
C PRO A 39 -12.17 -2.28 0.23
N LEU A 40 -12.09 -1.74 1.45
CA LEU A 40 -12.79 -0.52 1.85
C LEU A 40 -12.48 0.69 0.95
N SER A 41 -11.29 0.75 0.36
CA SER A 41 -10.87 1.77 -0.60
C SER A 41 -11.73 1.84 -1.86
N LEU A 42 -12.39 0.75 -2.24
CA LEU A 42 -13.29 0.72 -3.41
C LEU A 42 -14.76 0.92 -3.04
N ILE A 43 -15.15 0.52 -1.82
CA ILE A 43 -16.54 0.56 -1.34
C ILE A 43 -16.86 1.93 -0.73
N SER A 44 -15.96 2.44 0.11
CA SER A 44 -16.08 3.74 0.75
C SER A 44 -15.51 4.82 -0.17
N ARG A 45 -16.15 5.06 -1.32
CA ARG A 45 -15.98 6.32 -2.03
C ARG A 45 -16.70 7.40 -1.22
N SER A 46 -16.10 7.82 -0.12
CA SER A 46 -16.60 8.93 0.67
C SER A 46 -16.80 10.13 -0.27
N PRO A 47 -18.00 10.73 -0.34
CA PRO A 47 -18.19 12.01 -1.05
C PRO A 47 -17.34 13.13 -0.43
N HIS A 48 -16.76 12.90 0.75
CA HIS A 48 -15.74 13.70 1.40
C HIS A 48 -14.37 13.01 1.35
N SER A 49 -13.93 12.63 0.15
CA SER A 49 -12.51 12.31 -0.04
C SER A 49 -11.73 13.54 0.45
N PRO A 50 -10.74 13.38 1.35
CA PRO A 50 -10.01 14.53 1.87
C PRO A 50 -9.49 15.34 0.67
N GLU A 51 -9.79 16.64 0.67
CA GLU A 51 -9.35 17.52 -0.40
C GLU A 51 -7.84 17.39 -0.58
N ASP A 52 -7.39 17.38 -1.84
CA ASP A 52 -5.96 17.40 -2.14
C ASP A 52 -5.39 18.81 -1.92
N GLU A 53 -5.45 19.28 -0.68
CA GLU A 53 -4.91 20.59 -0.25
C GLU A 53 -3.43 20.74 -0.66
N SER A 54 -2.74 19.61 -0.77
CA SER A 54 -1.33 19.55 -1.10
C SER A 54 -1.02 19.59 -2.59
N GLY A 55 -2.03 19.50 -3.47
CA GLY A 55 -1.87 19.43 -4.93
C GLY A 55 -0.98 18.25 -5.38
N CYS A 56 -1.14 17.08 -4.76
CA CYS A 56 -0.50 15.83 -5.16
C CYS A 56 -1.01 15.34 -6.52
N ILE A 57 -2.32 15.35 -6.76
CA ILE A 57 -2.96 14.81 -7.96
C ILE A 57 -2.60 15.66 -9.18
N GLU A 58 -2.73 16.98 -9.09
CA GLU A 58 -2.33 17.90 -10.18
C GLU A 58 -0.83 17.79 -10.51
N TRP A 59 0.01 17.43 -9.53
CA TRP A 59 1.42 17.18 -9.76
C TRP A 59 1.67 15.84 -10.44
N LEU A 60 0.90 14.80 -10.10
CA LEU A 60 0.96 13.49 -10.75
C LEU A 60 0.47 13.53 -12.20
N ASP A 61 -0.50 14.38 -12.53
CA ASP A 61 -1.00 14.59 -13.90
C ASP A 61 0.12 15.02 -14.87
N LYS A 62 1.16 15.68 -14.36
CA LYS A 62 2.33 16.15 -15.13
C LYS A 62 3.43 15.10 -15.26
N SER A 63 3.28 13.95 -14.61
CA SER A 63 4.27 12.88 -14.57
C SER A 63 3.98 11.77 -15.58
N LYS A 64 5.02 11.02 -15.97
CA LYS A 64 4.84 9.87 -16.87
C LYS A 64 4.14 8.71 -16.15
N PRO A 65 3.37 7.88 -16.86
CA PRO A 65 2.80 6.65 -16.31
C PRO A 65 3.86 5.75 -15.65
N ALA A 66 3.50 5.14 -14.51
CA ALA A 66 4.33 4.20 -13.76
C ALA A 66 5.78 4.67 -13.50
N SER A 67 5.98 5.97 -13.25
CA SER A 67 7.31 6.56 -13.04
C SER A 67 7.53 7.15 -11.66
N VAL A 68 6.46 7.44 -10.93
CA VAL A 68 6.50 8.13 -9.63
C VAL A 68 6.59 7.12 -8.48
N VAL A 69 7.46 7.41 -7.51
CA VAL A 69 7.54 6.70 -6.23
C VAL A 69 6.58 7.34 -5.24
N TYR A 70 5.64 6.58 -4.70
CA TYR A 70 4.87 7.00 -3.54
C TYR A 70 5.48 6.41 -2.25
N ILE A 71 5.62 7.20 -1.20
CA ILE A 71 6.27 6.80 0.06
C ILE A 71 5.37 7.17 1.24
N ALA A 72 4.97 6.18 2.03
CA ALA A 72 4.24 6.38 3.28
C ALA A 72 4.42 5.20 4.25
N PHE A 73 4.77 5.51 5.51
CA PHE A 73 4.98 4.51 6.57
C PHE A 73 3.84 4.45 7.59
N GLY A 74 2.65 4.92 7.20
CA GLY A 74 1.46 4.94 8.03
C GLY A 74 1.46 6.08 9.05
N SER A 75 0.50 6.04 9.98
CA SER A 75 0.31 7.09 10.99
C SER A 75 1.02 6.81 12.32
N ALA A 76 1.46 5.57 12.54
CA ALA A 76 1.92 5.07 13.83
C ALA A 76 3.41 4.70 13.88
N ALA A 77 4.10 4.65 12.74
CA ALA A 77 5.53 4.40 12.64
C ALA A 77 6.23 5.49 11.84
N THR A 78 7.49 5.72 12.17
CA THR A 78 8.41 6.49 11.34
C THR A 78 9.74 5.75 11.31
N PRO A 79 10.38 5.59 10.14
CA PRO A 79 11.72 5.01 10.08
C PRO A 79 12.70 5.76 11.00
N PRO A 80 13.71 5.07 11.56
CA PRO A 80 14.71 5.74 12.36
C PRO A 80 15.52 6.75 11.52
N PRO A 81 16.14 7.78 12.14
CA PRO A 81 16.85 8.85 11.42
C PRO A 81 17.82 8.40 10.33
N HIS A 82 18.61 7.35 10.59
CA HIS A 82 19.56 6.83 9.61
C HIS A 82 18.89 6.19 8.38
N GLU A 83 17.70 5.60 8.53
CA GLU A 83 16.91 5.08 7.40
C GLU A 83 16.28 6.23 6.60
N LEU A 84 15.87 7.33 7.27
CA LEU A 84 15.37 8.54 6.61
C LEU A 84 16.47 9.23 5.79
N GLU A 85 17.67 9.34 6.35
CA GLU A 85 18.84 9.88 5.63
C GLU A 85 19.21 9.01 4.42
N ALA A 86 19.26 7.69 4.60
CA ALA A 86 19.53 6.74 3.53
C ALA A 86 18.48 6.82 2.40
N LEU A 87 17.20 6.96 2.76
CA LEU A 87 16.10 7.14 1.82
C LEU A 87 16.25 8.45 1.04
N ALA A 88 16.50 9.57 1.72
CA ALA A 88 16.69 10.87 1.08
C ALA A 88 17.89 10.87 0.12
N GLN A 89 19.01 10.28 0.53
CA GLN A 89 20.20 10.10 -0.30
C GLN A 89 19.91 9.29 -1.57
N ALA A 90 19.13 8.21 -1.46
CA ALA A 90 18.76 7.38 -2.60
C ALA A 90 17.81 8.13 -3.57
N LEU A 91 16.88 8.93 -3.06
CA LEU A 91 15.98 9.73 -3.91
C LEU A 91 16.76 10.79 -4.71
N ILE A 92 17.75 11.44 -4.09
CA ILE A 92 18.64 12.39 -4.78
C ILE A 92 19.46 11.67 -5.85
N GLU A 93 20.08 10.53 -5.51
CA GLU A 93 20.94 9.79 -6.44
C GLU A 93 20.17 9.23 -7.64
N THR A 94 18.99 8.67 -7.41
CA THR A 94 18.19 8.08 -8.48
C THR A 94 17.45 9.11 -9.32
N GLY A 95 17.11 10.26 -8.74
CA GLY A 95 16.36 11.32 -9.42
C GLY A 95 14.92 10.94 -9.79
N PHE A 96 14.40 9.82 -9.28
CA PHE A 96 13.02 9.42 -9.54
C PHE A 96 12.03 10.46 -9.00
N PRO A 97 10.98 10.82 -9.76
CA PRO A 97 9.93 11.68 -9.25
C PRO A 97 9.23 10.97 -8.08
N PHE A 98 8.95 11.68 -6.99
CA PHE A 98 8.30 11.06 -5.83
C PHE A 98 7.27 11.95 -5.13
N ILE A 99 6.35 11.31 -4.42
CA ILE A 99 5.52 11.90 -3.37
C ILE A 99 5.81 11.17 -2.07
N TRP A 100 6.22 11.91 -1.05
CA TRP A 100 6.50 11.35 0.27
C TRP A 100 5.58 11.97 1.32
N SER A 101 4.70 11.15 1.88
CA SER A 101 3.93 11.51 3.07
C SER A 101 4.83 11.40 4.31
N PHE A 102 5.26 12.53 4.83
CA PHE A 102 6.20 12.62 5.95
C PHE A 102 5.83 13.76 6.90
N ARG A 103 5.70 13.43 8.18
CA ARG A 103 5.43 14.39 9.26
C ARG A 103 6.74 14.72 9.98
N GLY A 104 7.50 15.63 9.40
CA GLY A 104 8.79 16.07 9.94
C GLY A 104 9.48 17.05 8.99
N ASN A 105 10.65 17.53 9.38
CA ASN A 105 11.47 18.36 8.50
C ASN A 105 12.47 17.49 7.74
N ILE A 106 12.29 17.35 6.43
CA ILE A 106 13.20 16.54 5.61
C ILE A 106 14.64 17.07 5.62
N GLU A 107 14.82 18.38 5.81
CA GLU A 107 16.14 19.03 5.79
C GLU A 107 17.07 18.49 6.88
N ASP A 108 16.50 17.97 7.96
CA ASP A 108 17.25 17.34 9.06
C ASP A 108 17.94 16.03 8.63
N PHE A 109 17.51 15.43 7.51
CA PHE A 109 17.98 14.15 6.98
C PHE A 109 18.69 14.30 5.62
N LEU A 110 18.86 15.53 5.12
CA LEU A 110 19.56 15.76 3.86
C LEU A 110 21.08 15.75 4.06
N PRO A 111 21.85 15.25 3.06
CA PRO A 111 23.31 15.36 3.09
C PRO A 111 23.77 16.81 3.18
N LYS A 112 24.98 17.03 3.74
CA LYS A 112 25.58 18.36 3.81
C LYS A 112 25.66 18.99 2.41
N GLY A 113 25.15 20.21 2.28
CA GLY A 113 25.13 20.95 1.01
C GLY A 113 23.88 20.70 0.14
N CYS A 114 23.04 19.74 0.49
CA CYS A 114 21.74 19.52 -0.16
C CYS A 114 20.64 20.34 0.53
N ASN A 115 19.60 20.67 -0.22
CA ASN A 115 18.38 21.27 0.31
C ASN A 115 17.17 20.69 -0.44
N LYS A 116 15.95 21.19 -0.17
CA LYS A 116 14.73 20.70 -0.81
C LYS A 116 14.76 20.71 -2.35
N SER A 117 15.48 21.66 -2.98
CA SER A 117 15.61 21.71 -4.45
C SER A 117 16.50 20.61 -5.04
N SER A 118 17.28 19.92 -4.20
CA SER A 118 18.04 18.72 -4.60
C SER A 118 17.13 17.51 -4.82
N LEU A 119 15.87 17.57 -4.38
CA LEU A 119 14.90 16.50 -4.52
C LEU A 119 13.99 16.74 -5.74
N ASN A 120 13.72 15.68 -6.48
CA ASN A 120 12.74 15.69 -7.57
C ASN A 120 11.39 15.16 -7.07
N GLY A 121 10.69 15.90 -6.21
CA GLY A 121 9.44 15.38 -5.66
C GLY A 121 8.71 16.31 -4.70
N LYS A 122 7.57 15.84 -4.21
CA LYS A 122 6.75 16.51 -3.21
C LYS A 122 6.87 15.81 -1.87
N ILE A 123 7.00 16.59 -0.81
CA ILE A 123 6.94 16.10 0.56
C ILE A 123 5.77 16.80 1.24
N VAL A 124 4.84 16.01 1.77
CA VAL A 124 3.57 16.49 2.31
C VAL A 124 3.31 15.83 3.66
N SER A 125 2.74 16.56 4.61
CA SER A 125 2.40 16.02 5.93
C SER A 125 1.28 14.97 5.88
N TRP A 126 0.45 15.05 4.84
CA TRP A 126 -0.63 14.13 4.51
C TRP A 126 -0.83 14.13 3.00
N ALA A 127 -1.00 12.94 2.41
CA ALA A 127 -1.34 12.78 1.00
C ALA A 127 -2.72 12.11 0.90
N PRO A 128 -3.52 12.39 -0.14
CA PRO A 128 -4.74 11.63 -0.42
C PRO A 128 -4.38 10.24 -0.96
N GLN A 129 -3.89 9.35 -0.09
CA GLN A 129 -3.23 8.09 -0.43
C GLN A 129 -4.02 7.22 -1.42
N VAL A 130 -5.34 7.08 -1.21
CA VAL A 130 -6.21 6.30 -2.12
C VAL A 130 -6.19 6.88 -3.54
N GLN A 131 -6.25 8.20 -3.68
CA GLN A 131 -6.21 8.88 -4.98
C GLN A 131 -4.82 8.78 -5.61
N VAL A 132 -3.75 8.95 -4.82
CA VAL A 132 -2.36 8.81 -5.26
C VAL A 132 -2.10 7.40 -5.78
N LEU A 133 -2.45 6.36 -5.01
CA LEU A 133 -2.29 4.96 -5.43
C LEU A 133 -3.19 4.58 -6.61
N GLY A 134 -4.33 5.25 -6.77
CA GLY A 134 -5.20 5.10 -7.94
C GLY A 134 -4.69 5.81 -9.20
N HIS A 135 -3.65 6.64 -9.11
CA HIS A 135 -3.16 7.45 -10.22
C HIS A 135 -2.17 6.70 -11.11
N ALA A 136 -2.35 6.79 -12.44
CA ALA A 136 -1.57 6.05 -13.43
C ALA A 136 -0.05 6.36 -13.40
N SER A 137 0.33 7.56 -12.94
CA SER A 137 1.74 7.97 -12.81
C SER A 137 2.51 7.25 -11.71
N VAL A 138 1.84 6.70 -10.70
CA VAL A 138 2.52 6.01 -9.59
C VAL A 138 2.96 4.63 -10.05
N GLY A 139 4.27 4.39 -9.98
CA GLY A 139 4.90 3.14 -10.42
C GLY A 139 5.24 2.17 -9.29
N VAL A 140 5.43 2.67 -8.07
CA VAL A 140 5.78 1.86 -6.90
C VAL A 140 5.38 2.57 -5.60
N PHE A 141 4.99 1.78 -4.61
CA PHE A 141 4.68 2.24 -3.25
C PHE A 141 5.69 1.71 -2.24
N VAL A 142 6.48 2.60 -1.64
CA VAL A 142 7.36 2.30 -0.51
C VAL A 142 6.55 2.40 0.77
N THR A 143 6.35 1.27 1.44
CA THR A 143 5.34 1.13 2.48
C THR A 143 5.84 0.34 3.69
N HIS A 144 5.20 0.61 4.82
CA HIS A 144 5.31 -0.18 6.04
C HIS A 144 4.54 -1.50 6.01
N ALA A 145 3.79 -1.79 4.95
CA ALA A 145 2.94 -2.99 4.80
C ALA A 145 1.80 -3.10 5.83
N GLY A 146 1.27 -1.98 6.32
CA GLY A 146 0.02 -1.97 7.07
C GLY A 146 -1.18 -2.38 6.20
N TRP A 147 -2.09 -3.21 6.72
CA TRP A 147 -3.09 -3.91 5.90
C TRP A 147 -3.99 -2.99 5.05
N ASN A 148 -4.43 -1.84 5.56
CA ASN A 148 -5.21 -0.89 4.76
C ASN A 148 -4.41 -0.35 3.56
N SER A 149 -3.15 0.03 3.78
CA SER A 149 -2.25 0.47 2.71
C SER A 149 -2.00 -0.63 1.67
N VAL A 150 -1.96 -1.90 2.10
CA VAL A 150 -1.85 -3.05 1.19
C VAL A 150 -3.08 -3.18 0.31
N MET A 151 -4.28 -3.14 0.91
CA MET A 151 -5.55 -3.19 0.16
C MET A 151 -5.71 -2.02 -0.81
N GLU A 152 -5.29 -0.81 -0.41
CA GLU A 152 -5.28 0.37 -1.27
C GLU A 152 -4.30 0.23 -2.44
N SER A 153 -3.10 -0.33 -2.21
CA SER A 153 -2.11 -0.59 -3.27
C SER A 153 -2.61 -1.63 -4.27
N ILE A 154 -3.28 -2.69 -3.79
CA ILE A 154 -3.93 -3.70 -4.65
C ILE A 154 -5.04 -3.04 -5.47
N SER A 155 -5.89 -2.21 -4.84
CA SER A 155 -6.95 -1.47 -5.53
C SER A 155 -6.38 -0.51 -6.60
N GLY A 156 -5.21 0.06 -6.35
CA GLY A 156 -4.49 0.91 -7.30
C GLY A 156 -3.79 0.14 -8.42
N GLY A 157 -3.36 -1.10 -8.15
CA GLY A 157 -2.52 -1.89 -9.05
C GLY A 157 -1.05 -1.46 -8.99
N VAL A 158 -0.58 -1.02 -7.83
CA VAL A 158 0.77 -0.46 -7.62
C VAL A 158 1.63 -1.45 -6.81
N PRO A 159 2.76 -1.95 -7.36
CA PRO A 159 3.68 -2.81 -6.62
C PRO A 159 4.28 -2.14 -5.38
N MET A 160 4.72 -2.94 -4.42
CA MET A 160 5.19 -2.45 -3.13
C MET A 160 6.67 -2.74 -2.86
N ILE A 161 7.36 -1.79 -2.23
CA ILE A 161 8.65 -2.00 -1.56
C ILE A 161 8.40 -1.92 -0.06
N CYS A 162 8.63 -3.01 0.66
CA CYS A 162 8.16 -3.19 2.02
C CYS A 162 9.27 -2.97 3.06
N ARG A 163 8.96 -2.16 4.09
CA ARG A 163 9.74 -1.98 5.32
C ARG A 163 8.81 -2.11 6.55
N PRO A 164 8.56 -3.32 7.07
CA PRO A 164 7.64 -3.52 8.18
C PRO A 164 8.22 -2.99 9.50
N PHE A 165 7.36 -2.64 10.46
CA PHE A 165 7.76 -2.09 11.76
C PHE A 165 7.26 -2.91 12.95
N PHE A 166 5.96 -3.21 13.01
CA PHE A 166 5.36 -3.89 14.16
C PHE A 166 4.08 -4.64 13.77
N GLY A 167 3.50 -5.37 14.72
CA GLY A 167 2.21 -6.03 14.54
C GLY A 167 2.22 -7.03 13.40
N ASP A 168 1.24 -6.91 12.51
CA ASP A 168 1.03 -7.76 11.33
C ASP A 168 1.90 -7.36 10.12
N HIS A 169 2.61 -6.22 10.16
CA HIS A 169 3.34 -5.69 9.00
C HIS A 169 4.33 -6.69 8.40
N THR A 170 5.05 -7.45 9.24
CA THR A 170 6.00 -8.46 8.78
C THR A 170 5.30 -9.62 8.08
N LEU A 171 4.14 -10.04 8.58
CA LEU A 171 3.35 -11.10 7.94
C LEU A 171 2.80 -10.60 6.59
N ASN A 172 2.25 -9.39 6.56
CA ASN A 172 1.75 -8.77 5.33
C ASN A 172 2.86 -8.65 4.28
N MET A 173 4.05 -8.16 4.67
CA MET A 173 5.22 -8.13 3.79
C MET A 173 5.54 -9.52 3.23
N ARG A 174 5.58 -10.55 4.08
CA ARG A 174 5.86 -11.92 3.62
C ARG A 174 4.83 -12.40 2.61
N THR A 175 3.54 -12.12 2.82
CA THR A 175 2.49 -12.45 1.86
C THR A 175 2.69 -11.70 0.54
N ILE A 176 2.94 -10.38 0.59
CA ILE A 176 3.18 -9.54 -0.59
C ILE A 176 4.35 -10.06 -1.44
N VAL A 177 5.45 -10.42 -0.81
CA VAL A 177 6.70 -10.80 -1.49
C VAL A 177 6.68 -12.27 -1.90
N ALA A 178 6.36 -13.18 -0.99
CA ALA A 178 6.55 -14.62 -1.20
C ALA A 178 5.31 -15.33 -1.75
N VAL A 179 4.10 -14.84 -1.44
CA VAL A 179 2.85 -15.49 -1.86
C VAL A 179 2.33 -14.83 -3.14
N TRP A 180 2.07 -13.53 -3.10
CA TRP A 180 1.50 -12.80 -4.23
C TRP A 180 2.56 -12.39 -5.25
N GLY A 181 3.82 -12.20 -4.83
CA GLY A 181 4.89 -11.74 -5.70
C GLY A 181 4.62 -10.36 -6.33
N ILE A 182 3.95 -9.48 -5.58
CA ILE A 182 3.56 -8.12 -6.02
C ILE A 182 4.42 -7.03 -5.38
N GLY A 183 5.55 -7.40 -4.80
CA GLY A 183 6.47 -6.47 -4.17
C GLY A 183 7.81 -7.10 -3.81
N THR A 184 8.65 -6.30 -3.19
CA THR A 184 9.97 -6.69 -2.67
C THR A 184 10.17 -6.16 -1.25
N GLU A 185 11.20 -6.65 -0.57
CA GLU A 185 11.61 -6.22 0.77
C GLU A 185 13.07 -5.74 0.75
N PHE A 186 13.43 -4.93 1.75
CA PHE A 186 14.83 -4.56 1.94
C PHE A 186 15.64 -5.72 2.53
N GLU A 187 16.90 -5.86 2.09
CA GLU A 187 17.81 -6.83 2.67
C GLU A 187 17.94 -6.57 4.19
N ARG A 188 17.81 -7.63 5.00
CA ARG A 188 17.79 -7.57 6.47
C ARG A 188 16.69 -6.66 7.06
N GLY A 189 15.73 -6.28 6.23
CA GLY A 189 14.60 -5.43 6.62
C GLY A 189 15.02 -4.03 7.03
N VAL A 190 16.09 -3.42 6.50
CA VAL A 190 16.51 -2.05 6.84
C VAL A 190 16.73 -1.23 5.58
N ILE A 191 16.25 0.01 5.56
CA ILE A 191 16.50 0.93 4.45
C ILE A 191 17.96 1.40 4.51
N THR A 192 18.74 0.96 3.54
CA THR A 192 20.07 1.51 3.26
C THR A 192 20.02 2.26 1.93
N LYS A 193 20.95 3.20 1.71
CA LYS A 193 21.02 3.96 0.45
C LYS A 193 21.09 3.01 -0.74
N ILE A 194 22.03 2.06 -0.70
CA ILE A 194 22.24 1.07 -1.76
C ILE A 194 20.99 0.18 -1.91
N GLY A 195 20.40 -0.26 -0.80
CA GLY A 195 19.19 -1.08 -0.83
C GLY A 195 18.01 -0.37 -1.47
N MET A 196 17.82 0.92 -1.17
CA MET A 196 16.76 1.75 -1.74
C MET A 196 16.96 1.99 -3.23
N VAL A 197 18.17 2.34 -3.67
CA VAL A 197 18.49 2.47 -5.10
C VAL A 197 18.16 1.17 -5.83
N LYS A 198 18.66 0.04 -5.34
CA LYS A 198 18.42 -1.28 -5.95
C LYS A 198 16.93 -1.64 -6.00
N ALA A 199 16.19 -1.42 -4.92
CA ALA A 199 14.76 -1.72 -4.87
C ALA A 199 13.96 -0.86 -5.86
N LEU A 200 14.26 0.44 -5.94
CA LEU A 200 13.62 1.34 -6.90
C LEU A 200 13.92 0.94 -8.35
N GLU A 201 15.18 0.64 -8.67
CA GLU A 201 15.55 0.21 -10.02
C GLU A 201 14.94 -1.14 -10.40
N LEU A 202 14.90 -2.10 -9.48
CA LEU A 202 14.23 -3.38 -9.67
C LEU A 202 12.76 -3.20 -10.08
N VAL A 203 12.02 -2.37 -9.34
CA VAL A 203 10.58 -2.21 -9.58
C VAL A 203 10.29 -1.30 -10.78
N LEU A 204 11.07 -0.25 -11.01
CA LEU A 204 10.77 0.77 -12.02
C LEU A 204 11.48 0.55 -13.36
N LYS A 205 12.64 -0.11 -13.39
CA LYS A 205 13.47 -0.25 -14.61
C LYS A 205 13.61 -1.69 -15.10
N HIS A 206 13.42 -2.69 -14.25
CA HIS A 206 13.69 -4.10 -14.61
C HIS A 206 12.41 -4.90 -14.89
N LYS A 207 12.61 -6.11 -15.45
CA LYS A 207 11.52 -7.00 -15.90
C LYS A 207 10.67 -7.48 -14.73
N GLU A 208 11.30 -7.74 -13.59
CA GLU A 208 10.70 -8.16 -12.34
C GLU A 208 9.64 -7.16 -11.89
N GLY A 209 9.92 -5.85 -11.99
CA GLY A 209 8.94 -4.81 -11.70
C GLY A 209 7.72 -4.83 -12.62
N LYS A 210 7.90 -5.20 -13.90
CA LYS A 210 6.78 -5.42 -14.82
C LYS A 210 5.95 -6.64 -14.41
N GLU A 211 6.61 -7.75 -14.06
CA GLU A 211 5.93 -8.96 -13.57
C GLU A 211 5.12 -8.70 -12.30
N MET A 212 5.64 -7.89 -11.37
CA MET A 212 4.89 -7.46 -10.18
C MET A 212 3.65 -6.65 -10.55
N ARG A 213 3.75 -5.72 -11.53
CA ARG A 213 2.61 -4.94 -12.05
C ARG A 213 1.55 -5.82 -12.72
N ASP A 214 1.98 -6.80 -13.49
CA ASP A 214 1.06 -7.74 -14.15
C ASP A 214 0.28 -8.56 -13.10
N LYS A 215 0.97 -9.07 -12.08
CA LYS A 215 0.36 -9.83 -10.97
C LYS A 215 -0.60 -9.00 -10.13
N ILE A 216 -0.20 -7.79 -9.71
CA ILE A 216 -1.08 -6.94 -8.91
C ILE A 216 -2.23 -6.37 -9.75
N GLY A 217 -2.06 -6.22 -11.07
CA GLY A 217 -3.13 -5.89 -12.00
C GLY A 217 -4.22 -6.98 -12.03
N ALA A 218 -3.84 -8.26 -11.97
CA ALA A 218 -4.81 -9.35 -11.83
C ALA A 218 -5.56 -9.28 -10.49
N LEU A 219 -4.86 -9.05 -9.37
CA LEU A 219 -5.50 -8.87 -8.06
C LEU A 219 -6.42 -7.64 -8.01
N LYS A 220 -6.03 -6.54 -8.67
CA LYS A 220 -6.87 -5.34 -8.82
C LYS A 220 -8.19 -5.68 -9.51
N ASN A 221 -8.15 -6.47 -10.57
CA ASN A 221 -9.36 -6.87 -11.29
C ASN A 221 -10.27 -7.73 -10.43
N LEU A 222 -9.72 -8.68 -9.65
CA LEU A 222 -10.49 -9.46 -8.68
C LEU A 222 -11.12 -8.57 -7.61
N ALA A 223 -10.36 -7.62 -7.07
CA ALA A 223 -10.87 -6.66 -6.09
C ALA A 223 -12.01 -5.79 -6.64
N LEU A 224 -11.91 -5.36 -7.90
CA LEU A 224 -12.97 -4.61 -8.59
C LEU A 224 -14.23 -5.46 -8.79
N GLN A 225 -14.07 -6.71 -9.23
CA GLN A 225 -15.19 -7.66 -9.39
C GLN A 225 -15.90 -7.95 -8.07
N ALA A 226 -15.14 -8.11 -6.98
CA ALA A 226 -15.68 -8.39 -5.66
C ALA A 226 -16.63 -7.27 -5.15
N VAL A 227 -16.41 -6.03 -5.56
CA VAL A 227 -17.21 -4.86 -5.14
C VAL A 227 -18.27 -4.42 -6.16
N GLU A 228 -18.43 -5.14 -7.27
CA GLU A 228 -19.55 -4.91 -8.18
C GLU A 228 -20.89 -5.18 -7.48
N SER A 229 -22.01 -4.74 -8.06
CA SER A 229 -23.34 -4.85 -7.42
C SER A 229 -23.71 -6.27 -6.99
N ASN A 230 -23.23 -7.29 -7.71
CA ASN A 230 -23.43 -8.70 -7.40
C ASN A 230 -22.15 -9.40 -6.93
N GLY A 231 -21.07 -8.65 -6.67
CA GLY A 231 -19.78 -9.18 -6.22
C GLY A 231 -19.82 -9.73 -4.79
N SER A 232 -18.86 -10.59 -4.45
CA SER A 232 -18.77 -11.26 -3.15
C SER A 232 -18.73 -10.27 -1.98
N SER A 233 -17.94 -9.20 -2.08
CA SER A 233 -17.83 -8.19 -1.02
C SER A 233 -19.09 -7.37 -0.85
N SER A 234 -19.80 -7.03 -1.95
CA SER A 234 -21.10 -6.33 -1.88
C SER A 234 -22.16 -7.19 -1.18
N GLN A 235 -22.22 -8.48 -1.52
CA GLN A 235 -23.11 -9.44 -0.86
C GLN A 235 -22.75 -9.65 0.61
N ALA A 236 -21.45 -9.72 0.93
CA ALA A 236 -20.95 -9.83 2.29
C ALA A 236 -21.27 -8.58 3.11
N PHE A 237 -21.16 -7.38 2.53
CA PHE A 237 -21.56 -6.14 3.18
C PHE A 237 -23.07 -6.12 3.49
N ASN A 238 -23.92 -6.45 2.53
CA ASN A 238 -25.37 -6.54 2.76
C ASN A 238 -25.71 -7.58 3.83
N SER A 239 -25.06 -8.76 3.78
CA SER A 239 -25.20 -9.78 4.81
C SER A 239 -24.78 -9.28 6.20
N LEU A 240 -23.74 -8.44 6.27
CA LEU A 240 -23.30 -7.83 7.51
C LEU A 240 -24.34 -6.83 8.03
N VAL A 241 -24.88 -5.96 7.17
CA VAL A 241 -25.97 -5.02 7.51
C VAL A 241 -27.18 -5.76 8.09
N ASP A 242 -27.61 -6.84 7.43
CA ASP A 242 -28.74 -7.67 7.90
C ASP A 242 -28.50 -8.34 9.25
N ILE A 243 -27.25 -8.67 9.58
CA ILE A 243 -26.89 -9.29 10.86
C ILE A 243 -26.87 -8.24 11.98
N VAL A 244 -26.35 -7.03 11.71
CA VAL A 244 -26.17 -6.00 12.75
C VAL A 244 -27.42 -5.15 13.01
N THR A 245 -28.40 -5.17 12.10
CA THR A 245 -29.66 -4.41 12.22
C THR A 245 -30.85 -5.24 12.70
N LYS A 246 -30.65 -6.54 12.93
CA LYS A 246 -31.59 -7.43 13.62
C LYS A 246 -31.38 -7.36 15.12
#